data_AF-A0A4Q3HB24-F1
#
_entry.id   AF-A0A4Q3HB24-F1
#
_cell.length_a   1.000
_cell.length_b   1.000
_cell.length_c   1.000
_cell.angle_alpha   90.00
_cell.angle_beta   90.00
_cell.angle_gamma   90.00
#
_symmetry.space_group_name_H-M   'P 1'
#
loop_
_entity.id
_entity.type
_entity.pdbx_description
1 polymer ?
#
loop_
_entity_poly.entity_id
_entity_poly.type
_entity_poly.pdbx_seq_one_letter_code
_entity_poly.pdbx_strand_id
1 'polypeptide(L)'
;MPGKSITLTLGKQQQVLDAMVESGDFESHSEAVRAAVRALQRERDAVTEIWRAKVQEALDDPRPAISADEFFGRMREYHDRSVKAAKRGT
;
A
#
# COMPACT_ATOMS: atom_id res chain seq x y z
N MET A 1 -12.43 -9.15 27.77
CA MET A 1 -11.25 -9.93 28.18
C MET A 1 -10.09 -8.95 28.34
N PRO A 2 -9.48 -8.79 29.52
CA PRO A 2 -8.26 -7.99 29.62
C PRO A 2 -7.20 -8.58 28.68
N GLY A 3 -6.54 -7.73 27.89
CA GLY A 3 -5.54 -8.15 26.92
C GLY A 3 -4.32 -8.77 27.60
N LYS A 4 -3.65 -9.72 26.94
CA LYS A 4 -2.39 -10.29 27.41
C LYS A 4 -1.28 -9.23 27.34
N SER A 5 -0.53 -9.05 28.43
CA SER A 5 0.65 -8.16 28.42
C SER A 5 1.75 -8.77 27.56
N ILE A 6 2.44 -7.92 26.81
CA ILE A 6 3.59 -8.27 25.97
C ILE A 6 4.73 -7.30 26.24
N THR A 7 5.96 -7.80 26.23
CA THR A 7 7.17 -6.96 26.29
C THR A 7 7.70 -6.78 24.87
N LEU A 8 7.97 -5.54 24.49
CA LEU A 8 8.44 -5.17 23.16
C LEU A 8 9.74 -4.38 23.27
N THR A 9 10.65 -4.58 22.32
CA THR A 9 11.85 -3.75 22.18
C THR A 9 11.66 -2.85 20.96
N LEU A 10 11.58 -1.53 21.16
CA LEU A 10 11.20 -0.57 20.12
C LEU A 10 12.38 0.14 19.44
N GLY A 11 13.58 0.05 20.02
CA GLY A 11 14.76 0.75 19.50
C GLY A 11 14.49 2.25 19.34
N LYS A 12 14.75 2.80 18.14
CA LYS A 12 14.54 4.22 17.81
C LYS A 12 13.07 4.66 17.90
N GLN A 13 12.11 3.74 17.82
CA GLN A 13 10.68 4.07 17.86
C GLN A 13 10.20 4.44 19.27
N GLN A 14 11.00 4.19 20.31
CA GLN A 14 10.69 4.63 21.67
C GLN A 14 10.46 6.14 21.74
N GLN A 15 11.34 6.93 21.10
CA GLN A 15 11.27 8.40 21.08
C GLN A 15 9.98 8.92 20.42
N VAL A 16 9.45 8.18 19.44
CA VAL A 16 8.20 8.54 18.77
C VAL A 16 7.01 8.35 19.72
N LEU A 17 6.99 7.25 20.48
CA LEU A 17 5.94 7.04 21.49
C LEU A 17 6.06 8.03 22.66
N ASP A 18 7.29 8.35 23.08
CA ASP A 18 7.51 9.36 24.11
C ASP A 18 6.93 10.71 23.67
N ALA A 19 7.24 11.16 22.45
CA ALA A 19 6.71 12.41 21.89
C ALA A 19 5.17 12.40 21.77
N MET A 20 4.57 11.26 21.43
CA MET A 20 3.11 11.09 21.36
C MET A 20 2.41 11.20 22.73
N VAL A 21 3.08 10.77 23.79
CA VAL A 21 2.54 10.91 25.16
C VAL A 21 2.81 12.32 25.68
N GLU A 22 4.00 12.87 25.42
CA GLU A 22 4.38 14.23 25.81
C GLU A 22 3.53 15.31 25.13
N SER A 23 3.05 15.07 23.89
CA SER A 23 2.11 15.98 23.22
C SER A 23 0.74 16.04 23.92
N GLY A 24 0.44 15.06 24.77
CA GLY A 24 -0.87 14.90 25.41
C GLY A 24 -1.92 14.23 24.53
N ASP A 25 -1.55 13.76 23.33
CA ASP A 25 -2.46 13.05 22.43
C ASP A 25 -2.86 11.66 22.97
N PHE A 26 -2.04 11.09 23.86
CA PHE A 26 -2.26 9.79 24.48
C PHE A 26 -1.89 9.79 25.96
N GLU A 27 -2.69 9.12 26.79
CA GLU A 27 -2.48 9.04 28.25
C GLU A 27 -1.34 8.09 28.63
N SER A 28 -0.95 7.18 27.72
CA SER A 28 0.13 6.23 27.96
C SER A 28 0.72 5.65 26.67
N HIS A 29 1.95 5.14 26.75
CA HIS A 29 2.57 4.37 25.66
C HIS A 29 1.73 3.18 25.21
N SER A 30 1.05 2.53 26.15
CA SER A 30 0.15 1.41 25.83
C SER A 30 -1.04 1.85 24.99
N GLU A 31 -1.56 3.05 25.22
CA GLU A 31 -2.61 3.62 24.40
C GLU A 31 -2.11 4.00 23.01
N ALA A 32 -0.98 4.70 22.96
CA ALA A 32 -0.33 5.09 21.71
C ALA A 32 -0.01 3.87 20.82
N VAL A 33 0.52 2.78 21.39
CA VAL A 33 0.78 1.52 20.67
C VAL A 33 -0.52 0.91 20.15
N ARG A 34 -1.59 0.86 20.95
CA ARG A 34 -2.89 0.35 20.48
C ARG A 34 -3.44 1.20 19.34
N ALA A 35 -3.29 2.53 19.41
CA ALA A 35 -3.71 3.43 18.34
C ALA A 35 -2.90 3.21 17.06
N ALA A 36 -1.58 3.06 17.17
CA ALA A 36 -0.69 2.76 16.06
C ALA A 36 -1.04 1.41 15.39
N VAL A 37 -1.29 0.36 16.16
CA VAL A 37 -1.71 -0.95 15.62
C VAL A 37 -3.03 -0.85 14.89
N ARG A 38 -4.03 -0.13 15.45
CA ARG A 38 -5.30 0.12 14.75
C ARG A 38 -5.10 0.88 13.44
N ALA A 39 -4.20 1.87 13.43
CA ALA A 39 -3.89 2.63 12.22
C ALA A 39 -3.27 1.72 11.14
N LEU A 40 -2.30 0.90 11.53
CA LEU A 40 -1.67 -0.07 10.64
C LEU A 40 -2.68 -1.08 10.07
N GLN A 41 -3.62 -1.56 10.89
CA GLN A 41 -4.70 -2.44 10.42
C GLN A 41 -5.56 -1.75 9.36
N ARG A 42 -6.01 -0.51 9.60
CA ARG A 42 -6.80 0.25 8.61
C ARG A 42 -6.04 0.46 7.30
N GLU A 43 -4.75 0.78 7.36
CA GLU A 43 -3.92 0.94 6.16
C GLU A 43 -3.81 -0.37 5.39
N ARG A 44 -3.54 -1.48 6.08
CA ARG A 44 -3.46 -2.81 5.46
C ARG A 44 -4.78 -3.23 4.83
N ASP A 45 -5.90 -2.99 5.50
CA ASP A 45 -7.23 -3.33 5.00
C ASP A 45 -7.57 -2.48 3.76
N ALA A 46 -7.24 -1.19 3.76
CA ALA A 46 -7.43 -0.31 2.60
C ALA A 46 -6.64 -0.78 1.38
N VAL A 47 -5.36 -1.13 1.56
CA VAL A 47 -4.52 -1.69 0.49
C VAL A 47 -5.07 -3.03 -0.01
N THR A 48 -5.53 -3.88 0.90
CA THR A 48 -6.11 -5.18 0.57
C THR A 48 -7.38 -5.03 -0.27
N GLU A 49 -8.22 -4.06 0.06
CA GLU A 49 -9.47 -3.81 -0.67
C GLU A 49 -9.20 -3.30 -2.08
N ILE A 50 -8.22 -2.42 -2.26
CA ILE A 50 -7.77 -1.96 -3.59
C ILE A 50 -7.31 -3.15 -4.43
N TRP A 51 -6.51 -4.05 -3.85
CA TRP A 51 -6.04 -5.22 -4.58
C TRP A 51 -7.16 -6.18 -4.93
N ARG A 52 -8.09 -6.44 -4.00
CA ARG A 52 -9.26 -7.28 -4.25
C ARG A 52 -10.10 -6.73 -5.41
N ALA A 53 -10.36 -5.43 -5.42
CA ALA A 53 -11.09 -4.77 -6.50
C ALA A 53 -10.36 -4.92 -7.86
N LYS A 54 -9.04 -4.72 -7.90
CA LYS A 54 -8.24 -4.90 -9.13
C LYS A 54 -8.20 -6.34 -9.63
N VAL A 55 -8.14 -7.31 -8.72
CA VAL A 55 -8.18 -8.73 -9.08
C VAL A 55 -9.56 -9.07 -9.65
N GLN A 56 -10.63 -8.60 -9.02
CA GLN A 56 -11.99 -8.84 -9.51
C GLN A 56 -12.21 -8.19 -10.88
N GLU A 57 -11.75 -6.95 -11.08
CA GLU A 57 -11.77 -6.27 -12.39
C GLU A 57 -11.05 -7.10 -13.48
N ALA A 58 -9.90 -7.68 -13.16
CA ALA A 58 -9.16 -8.52 -14.09
C ALA A 58 -9.83 -9.87 -14.37
N LEU A 59 -10.56 -10.44 -13.40
CA LEU A 59 -11.33 -11.68 -13.57
C LEU A 59 -12.59 -11.44 -14.40
N ASP A 60 -13.22 -10.28 -14.24
CA ASP A 60 -14.45 -9.89 -14.95
C ASP A 60 -14.16 -9.30 -16.35
N ASP A 61 -12.89 -9.13 -16.73
CA ASP A 61 -12.48 -8.60 -18.02
C ASP A 61 -12.89 -9.55 -19.17
N PRO A 62 -13.79 -9.12 -20.07
CA PRO A 62 -14.27 -9.98 -21.16
C PRO A 62 -13.25 -10.12 -22.29
N ARG A 63 -12.13 -9.40 -22.26
CA ARG A 63 -11.10 -9.47 -23.29
C ARG A 63 -10.47 -10.86 -23.32
N PRO A 64 -10.23 -11.43 -24.51
CA PRO A 64 -9.59 -12.73 -24.62
C PRO A 64 -8.16 -12.65 -24.07
N ALA A 65 -7.71 -13.75 -23.47
CA ALA A 65 -6.32 -13.91 -23.10
C ALA A 65 -5.43 -13.82 -24.35
N ILE A 66 -4.30 -13.12 -24.21
CA ILE A 66 -3.28 -12.99 -25.25
C ILE A 66 -1.99 -13.65 -24.77
N SER A 67 -1.15 -14.10 -25.70
CA SER A 67 0.16 -14.66 -25.36
C SER A 67 1.11 -13.56 -24.86
N ALA A 68 2.14 -13.95 -24.11
CA ALA A 68 3.18 -13.02 -23.68
C ALA A 68 3.87 -12.35 -24.88
N ASP A 69 4.15 -13.11 -25.96
CA ASP A 69 4.79 -12.59 -27.17
C ASP A 69 3.94 -11.51 -27.84
N GLU A 70 2.62 -11.74 -27.93
CA GLU A 70 1.68 -10.77 -28.47
C GLU A 70 1.60 -9.51 -27.60
N PHE A 71 1.54 -9.66 -26.28
CA PHE A 71 1.57 -8.53 -25.33
C PHE A 71 2.83 -7.68 -25.49
N PHE A 72 4.00 -8.31 -25.49
CA PHE A 72 5.27 -7.59 -25.65
C PHE A 72 5.41 -6.95 -27.03
N GLY A 73 4.88 -7.57 -28.08
CA GLY A 73 4.78 -6.97 -29.42
C GLY A 73 4.00 -5.67 -29.39
N ARG A 74 2.77 -5.71 -28.86
CA ARG A 74 1.89 -4.53 -28.73
C ARG A 74 2.52 -3.41 -27.88
N MET A 75 3.20 -3.77 -26.78
CA MET A 75 3.89 -2.82 -25.90
C MET A 75 5.02 -2.08 -26.63
N ARG A 76 5.85 -2.79 -27.41
CA ARG A 76 6.93 -2.17 -28.20
C ARG A 76 6.36 -1.22 -29.25
N GLU A 77 5.32 -1.62 -29.97
CA GLU A 77 4.68 -0.76 -30.97
C GLU A 77 4.07 0.51 -30.35
N TYR A 78 3.46 0.39 -29.17
CA TYR A 78 2.95 1.54 -28.43
C TYR A 78 4.09 2.50 -28.05
N HIS A 79 5.17 1.99 -27.48
CA HIS A 79 6.35 2.77 -27.11
C HIS A 79 7.00 3.45 -28.33
N ASP A 80 7.17 2.75 -29.45
CA ASP A 80 7.78 3.32 -30.65
C ASP A 80 6.93 4.44 -31.24
N ARG A 81 5.59 4.32 -31.18
CA ARG A 81 4.67 5.39 -31.56
C ARG A 81 4.78 6.59 -30.63
N SER A 82 4.85 6.39 -29.31
CA SER A 82 4.94 7.49 -28.35
C SER A 82 6.27 8.24 -28.48
N VAL A 83 7.39 7.54 -28.66
CA VAL A 83 8.70 8.15 -28.90
C VAL A 83 8.72 8.94 -30.22
N LYS A 84 8.15 8.39 -31.31
CA LYS A 84 8.05 9.10 -32.59
C LYS A 84 7.18 10.35 -32.49
N ALA A 85 6.08 10.29 -31.75
CA ALA A 85 5.20 11.44 -31.51
C ALA A 85 5.91 12.54 -30.71
N ALA A 86 6.63 12.17 -29.65
CA ALA A 86 7.40 13.12 -28.84
C ALA A 86 8.47 13.85 -29.67
N LYS A 87 9.17 13.14 -30.56
CA LYS A 87 10.19 13.72 -31.47
C LYS A 87 9.63 14.65 -32.56
N ARG A 88 8.34 14.55 -32.88
CA ARG A 88 7.66 15.42 -33.88
C ARG A 88 7.07 16.69 -33.26
N GLY A 89 6.98 16.76 -31.93
CA GLY A 89 6.51 17.94 -31.18
C GLY A 89 7.63 18.90 -30.75
N THR A 90 8.87 18.63 -31.19
CA THR A 90 10.06 19.50 -31.11
C THR A 90 10.51 19.85 -32.51
#